data_AF-A0A958JYS7-F1
#
_entry.id   AF-A0A958JYS7-F1
#
_cell.length_a   1.000
_cell.length_b   1.000
_cell.length_c   1.000
_cell.angle_alpha   90.00
_cell.angle_beta   90.00
_cell.angle_gamma   90.00
#
_symmetry.space_group_name_H-M   'P 1'
#
loop_
_entity.id
_entity.type
_entity.pdbx_description
1 polymer ?
#
loop_
_entity_poly.entity_id
_entity_poly.type
_entity_poly.pdbx_seq_one_letter_code
_entity_poly.pdbx_strand_id
1 'polypeptide(L)' 'MTDKVYKVDDRVKRTSGKGPQGTVKDVREEVAGSNKGEAKPEELLIVVQWDNGTCSYVAPTALEHA' A
#
# COMPACT_ATOMS: atom_id res chain seq x y z
N MET A 1 -13.53 -6.30 10.36
CA MET A 1 -12.50 -6.00 9.35
C MET A 1 -11.78 -4.76 9.84
N THR A 2 -10.54 -4.90 10.31
CA THR A 2 -9.80 -3.75 10.84
C THR A 2 -9.31 -2.95 9.64
N ASP A 3 -9.95 -1.82 9.39
CA ASP A 3 -9.56 -0.84 8.39
C ASP A 3 -8.16 -0.32 8.76
N LYS A 4 -7.12 -0.92 8.17
CA LYS A 4 -5.74 -0.52 8.44
C LYS A 4 -5.44 0.71 7.58
N VAL A 5 -5.64 1.87 8.19
CA VAL A 5 -5.26 3.16 7.61
C VAL A 5 -3.75 3.34 7.74
N TYR A 6 -3.04 3.40 6.61
CA TYR A 6 -1.63 3.72 6.56
C TYR A 6 -1.41 5.23 6.36
N LYS A 7 -0.35 5.78 6.93
CA LYS A 7 0.03 7.19 6.81
C LYS A 7 1.43 7.33 6.24
N VAL A 8 1.70 8.49 5.62
CA VAL A 8 3.06 8.86 5.21
C VAL A 8 3.99 8.82 6.43
N ASP A 9 5.21 8.34 6.20
CA ASP A 9 6.25 8.05 7.17
C ASP A 9 6.02 6.81 8.08
N ASP A 10 4.90 6.10 7.92
CA ASP A 10 4.70 4.82 8.63
C ASP A 10 5.74 3.78 8.20
N ARG A 11 6.19 3.00 9.19
CA ARG A 11 7.05 1.85 8.96
C ARG A 11 6.21 0.62 8.65
N VAL A 12 6.45 0.03 7.48
CA VAL A 12 5.68 -1.10 6.97
C VAL A 12 6.59 -2.24 6.52
N LYS A 13 6.04 -3.44 6.47
CA LYS A 13 6.66 -4.63 5.86
C LYS A 13 5.59 -5.39 5.08
N ARG A 14 6.00 -6.30 4.20
CA ARG A 14 5.06 -7.16 3.48
C ARG A 14 4.49 -8.24 4.38
N THR A 15 3.18 -8.48 4.29
CA THR A 15 2.47 -9.49 5.08
C THR A 15 2.94 -10.92 4.81
N SER A 16 3.53 -11.20 3.63
CA SER A 16 3.87 -12.56 3.17
C SER A 16 5.33 -13.00 3.42
N GLY A 17 6.11 -12.38 4.32
CA GLY A 17 7.35 -13.01 4.81
C GLY A 17 8.52 -12.08 5.14
N LYS A 18 9.74 -12.67 5.24
CA LYS A 18 11.04 -12.01 5.51
C LYS A 18 11.49 -11.08 4.37
N GLY A 19 10.66 -10.11 4.01
CA GLY A 19 10.99 -9.05 3.08
C GLY A 19 11.68 -7.86 3.77
N PRO A 20 12.23 -6.92 2.99
CA PRO A 20 12.71 -5.65 3.52
C PRO A 20 11.57 -4.87 4.16
N GLN A 21 11.87 -4.10 5.20
CA GLN A 21 10.97 -3.08 5.70
C GLN A 21 11.00 -1.87 4.76
N GLY A 22 9.92 -1.09 4.74
CA GLY A 22 9.80 0.12 3.92
C GLY A 22 9.05 1.24 4.64
N THR A 23 9.23 2.48 4.17
CA THR A 23 8.52 3.66 4.67
C THR A 23 7.42 3.98 3.69
N VAL A 24 6.22 4.23 4.19
CA VAL A 24 5.19 4.84 3.36
C VAL A 24 5.65 6.25 2.97
N LYS A 25 5.68 6.52 1.67
CA LYS A 25 6.00 7.85 1.11
C LYS A 25 4.78 8.59 0.62
N ASP A 26 3.75 7.87 0.21
CA ASP A 26 2.54 8.45 -0.35
C ASP A 26 1.39 7.45 -0.20
N VAL A 27 0.19 7.95 0.03
CA VAL A 27 -1.04 7.15 0.06
C VAL A 27 -2.00 7.78 -0.93
N ARG A 28 -2.35 7.02 -1.97
CA ARG A 28 -3.23 7.47 -3.04
C ARG A 28 -4.54 6.72 -3.00
N GLU A 29 -5.62 7.47 -2.98
CA GLU A 29 -6.96 6.97 -3.27
C GLU A 29 -7.12 7.00 -4.79
N GLU A 30 -6.98 5.85 -5.45
CA GLU A 30 -7.31 5.76 -6.87
C GLU A 30 -8.83 5.66 -6.99
N VAL A 31 -9.48 6.81 -7.22
CA VAL A 31 -10.88 6.84 -7.64
C VAL A 31 -10.92 6.25 -9.04
N ALA A 32 -11.37 5.00 -9.16
CA ALA A 32 -11.58 4.35 -10.44
C ALA A 32 -12.58 5.16 -11.27
N GLY A 33 -12.06 6.06 -12.10
CA GLY A 33 -12.83 6.85 -13.04
C GLY A 33 -13.52 5.92 -14.05
N SER A 34 -14.82 5.75 -13.85
CA SER A 34 -15.87 5.37 -14.81
C SER A 34 -15.38 4.84 -16.17
N ASN A 35 -14.88 3.60 -16.23
CA ASN A 35 -14.89 2.83 -17.47
C ASN A 35 -15.61 1.50 -17.23
N LYS A 36 -16.73 1.35 -17.95
CA LYS A 36 -17.71 0.26 -17.88
C LYS A 36 -17.06 -1.13 -17.73
N GLY A 37 -17.46 -1.88 -16.72
CA GLY A 37 -17.36 -3.34 -16.77
C GLY A 37 -17.34 -4.03 -15.42
N GLU A 38 -16.38 -3.70 -14.56
CA GLU A 38 -16.12 -4.46 -13.33
C GLU A 38 -15.79 -3.46 -12.22
N ALA A 39 -16.73 -3.29 -11.28
CA ALA A 39 -16.50 -2.54 -10.06
C ALA A 39 -15.48 -3.29 -9.20
N LYS A 40 -14.19 -3.04 -9.43
CA LYS A 40 -13.17 -3.35 -8.42
C LYS A 40 -13.29 -2.29 -7.33
N PRO A 41 -13.32 -2.70 -6.05
CA PRO A 41 -13.42 -1.77 -4.93
C PRO A 41 -12.28 -0.77 -5.01
N GLU A 42 -12.53 0.48 -4.59
CA GLU A 42 -11.55 1.56 -4.48
C GLU A 42 -10.20 1.01 -3.99
N GLU A 43 -9.24 0.83 -4.90
CA GLU A 43 -7.95 0.24 -4.55
C GLU A 43 -7.05 1.37 -4.05
N LEU A 44 -7.05 1.56 -2.73
CA LEU A 44 -6.03 2.36 -2.04
C LEU A 44 -4.64 1.84 -2.47
N LEU A 45 -3.80 2.73 -3.01
CA LEU A 45 -2.44 2.42 -3.44
C LEU A 45 -1.45 3.14 -2.53
N ILE A 46 -0.55 2.37 -1.92
CA ILE A 46 0.46 2.89 -1.00
C ILE A 46 1.81 2.82 -1.68
N VAL A 47 2.51 3.96 -1.73
CA VAL A 47 3.88 4.04 -2.21
C VAL A 47 4.80 3.79 -1.03
N VAL A 48 5.63 2.76 -1.14
CA VAL A 48 6.59 2.37 -0.11
C VAL A 48 8.00 2.48 -0.65
N GLN A 49 8.87 3.19 0.09
CA GLN A 49 10.31 3.19 -0.12
C GLN A 49 10.95 2.18 0.81
N TRP A 50 11.45 1.08 0.23
CA TRP A 50 12.08 -0.02 0.95
C TRP A 50 13.52 0.33 1.37
N ASP A 51 13.99 -0.26 2.46
CA ASP A 51 15.36 -0.02 2.98
C ASP A 51 16.46 -0.51 2.04
N ASN A 52 16.12 -1.38 1.08
CA ASN A 52 17.03 -1.79 0.01
C ASN A 52 17.15 -0.73 -1.12
N GLY A 53 16.53 0.44 -0.98
CA GLY A 53 16.55 1.54 -1.93
C GLY A 53 15.51 1.46 -3.04
N THR A 54 14.71 0.41 -3.10
CA THR A 54 13.64 0.28 -4.11
C THR A 54 12.36 0.98 -3.67
N CYS A 55 11.54 1.39 -4.64
CA CYS A 55 10.20 1.91 -4.38
C CYS A 55 9.15 0.98 -5.02
N SER A 56 8.03 0.77 -4.36
CA SER A 56 6.93 -0.04 -4.90
C SER A 56 5.57 0.54 -4.55
N TYR A 57 4.61 0.31 -5.44
CA TYR A 57 3.19 0.55 -5.21
C TYR A 57 2.58 -0.77 -4.73
N VAL A 58 1.93 -0.74 -3.58
CA VAL A 58 1.39 -1.92 -2.92
C VAL A 58 0.02 -1.63 -2.33
N ALA A 59 -0.85 -2.65 -2.37
CA ALA A 59 -2.14 -2.57 -1.71
C ALA A 59 -1.97 -2.63 -0.16
N PRO A 60 -2.84 -1.94 0.61
CA PRO A 60 -2.85 -1.99 2.07
C PRO A 60 -2.92 -3.40 2.65
N THR A 61 -3.61 -4.31 1.93
CA THR A 61 -3.79 -5.73 2.32
C THR A 61 -2.48 -6.52 2.25
N ALA A 62 -1.52 -6.08 1.43
CA ALA A 62 -0.20 -6.69 1.28
C ALA A 62 0.85 -6.12 2.24
N LEU A 63 0.45 -5.21 3.13
CA LEU A 63 1.30 -4.59 4.14
C LEU A 63 0.85 -4.93 5.56
N GLU A 64 1.78 -4.75 6.48
CA GLU A 64 1.55 -4.68 7.93
C GLU A 64 2.54 -3.68 8.56
N HIS A 65 2.19 -3.13 9.72
CA HIS A 65 3.12 -2.28 10.48
C HIS A 65 4.33 -3.10 10.92
N ALA A 66 5.52 -2.53 10.75
CA ALA A 66 6.79 -3.18 11.02
C ALA A 66 7.15 -3.16 12.51
#